data_AF-A0A8S2XZ62-F1
#
_entry.id   AF-A0A8S2XZ62-F1
#
_cell.length_a   1.000
_cell.length_b   1.000
_cell.length_c   1.000
_cell.angle_alpha   90.00
_cell.angle_beta   90.00
_cell.angle_gamma   90.00
#
_symmetry.space_group_name_H-M   'P 1'
#
loop_
_entity.id
_entity.type
_entity.pdbx_description
1 polymer ?
#
loop_
_entity_poly.entity_id
_entity_poly.type
_entity_poly.pdbx_seq_one_letter_code
_entity_poly.pdbx_strand_id
1 'polypeptide(L)'
;LGFHLDNPCNQSSSICHNGGTCVSSNTDPPISSCHCREDYIGTYCEIVKEIDPCASNPCQTRGHCALSALNKTFTCLCRES
;
A
#
# COMPACT_ATOMS: atom_id res chain seq x y z
N LEU A 1 -16.45 -13.28 -35.81
CA LEU A 1 -15.55 -12.11 -35.69
C LEU A 1 -16.32 -11.06 -34.89
N GLY A 2 -15.97 -10.64 -33.67
CA GLY A 2 -14.82 -10.92 -32.83
C GLY A 2 -15.21 -10.85 -31.34
N PHE A 3 -14.36 -11.45 -30.53
CA PHE A 3 -14.43 -11.47 -29.08
C PHE A 3 -13.91 -10.14 -28.55
N HIS A 4 -14.74 -9.35 -27.86
CA HIS A 4 -14.24 -8.32 -26.94
C HIS A 4 -15.12 -8.33 -25.68
N LEU A 5 -14.99 -9.41 -24.92
CA LEU A 5 -15.31 -9.52 -23.50
C LEU A 5 -13.98 -9.67 -22.74
N ASP A 6 -12.98 -8.90 -23.16
CA ASP A 6 -11.66 -8.93 -22.53
C ASP A 6 -11.77 -8.26 -21.17
N ASN A 7 -12.02 -9.08 -20.13
CA ASN A 7 -11.80 -8.63 -18.77
C ASN A 7 -10.37 -8.07 -18.71
N PRO A 8 -10.18 -6.77 -18.39
CA PRO A 8 -8.88 -6.14 -18.38
C PRO A 8 -7.91 -6.79 -17.37
N CYS A 9 -8.42 -7.56 -16.40
CA CYS A 9 -7.62 -8.39 -15.50
C CYS A 9 -7.17 -9.73 -16.09
N ASN A 10 -7.85 -10.25 -17.13
CA ASN A 10 -7.51 -11.53 -17.77
C ASN A 10 -6.42 -11.36 -18.86
N GLN A 11 -6.36 -10.18 -19.47
CA GLN A 11 -5.28 -9.83 -20.41
C GLN A 11 -3.95 -9.53 -19.69
N SER A 12 -3.97 -9.41 -18.37
CA SER A 12 -2.85 -8.95 -17.59
C SER A 12 -2.63 -9.79 -16.34
N SER A 13 -2.04 -10.96 -16.52
CA SER A 13 -1.61 -11.83 -15.42
C SER A 13 -0.59 -11.18 -14.45
N SER A 14 -0.23 -9.91 -14.63
CA SER A 14 0.85 -9.25 -13.88
C SER A 14 0.72 -7.73 -13.69
N ILE A 15 -0.47 -7.11 -13.85
CA ILE A 15 -0.60 -5.64 -13.65
C ILE A 15 -0.40 -5.26 -12.18
N CYS A 16 -0.95 -6.03 -11.24
CA CYS A 16 -0.81 -5.73 -9.81
C CYS A 16 0.42 -6.41 -9.24
N HIS A 17 1.36 -5.61 -8.75
CA HIS A 17 2.59 -6.08 -8.11
C HIS A 17 2.35 -6.51 -6.65
N ASN A 18 3.35 -7.16 -6.06
CA ASN A 18 3.41 -7.46 -4.62
C ASN A 18 2.20 -8.22 -4.06
N GLY A 19 1.59 -9.06 -4.90
CA GLY A 19 0.43 -9.87 -4.52
C GLY A 19 -0.86 -9.06 -4.36
N GLY A 20 -0.97 -7.90 -5.03
CA GLY A 20 -2.22 -7.17 -5.20
C GLY A 20 -3.21 -7.92 -6.11
N THR A 21 -4.50 -7.63 -5.93
CA THR A 21 -5.59 -8.28 -6.66
C THR A 21 -6.15 -7.35 -7.71
N CYS A 22 -6.16 -7.77 -8.99
CA CYS A 22 -6.81 -7.00 -10.04
C CYS A 22 -8.34 -7.11 -9.91
N VAL A 23 -9.01 -5.97 -9.97
CA VAL A 23 -10.47 -5.88 -10.01
C VAL A 23 -10.90 -5.12 -11.26
N SER A 24 -11.92 -5.63 -11.95
CA SER A 24 -12.47 -5.03 -13.16
C SER A 24 -13.92 -4.59 -12.94
N SER A 25 -14.26 -3.40 -13.40
CA SER A 25 -15.63 -2.88 -13.41
C SER A 25 -16.32 -3.15 -14.74
N ASN A 26 -17.59 -3.50 -14.69
CA ASN A 26 -18.44 -3.76 -15.87
C ASN A 26 -18.93 -2.46 -16.55
N THR A 27 -18.07 -1.45 -16.64
CA THR A 27 -18.34 -0.22 -17.39
C THR A 27 -18.11 -0.46 -18.89
N ASP A 28 -18.61 0.45 -19.74
CA ASP A 28 -18.29 0.46 -21.17
C ASP A 28 -17.60 1.79 -21.54
N PRO A 29 -16.27 1.81 -21.73
CA PRO A 29 -15.35 0.67 -21.73
C PRO A 29 -15.06 0.10 -20.31
N PRO A 30 -14.66 -1.18 -20.20
CA PRO A 30 -14.35 -1.80 -18.91
C PRO A 30 -13.08 -1.20 -18.30
N ILE A 31 -13.13 -0.87 -17.01
CA ILE A 31 -12.01 -0.27 -16.26
C ILE A 31 -11.42 -1.32 -15.33
N SER A 32 -10.10 -1.36 -15.20
CA SER A 32 -9.41 -2.16 -14.17
C SER A 32 -8.75 -1.28 -13.11
N SER A 33 -8.63 -1.80 -11.90
CA SER A 33 -7.82 -1.23 -10.83
C SER A 33 -7.18 -2.32 -9.98
N CYS A 34 -6.14 -1.98 -9.23
CA CYS A 34 -5.50 -2.90 -8.29
C CYS A 34 -5.97 -2.64 -6.86
N HIS A 35 -6.34 -3.71 -6.18
CA HIS A 35 -6.50 -3.72 -4.74
C HIS A 35 -5.19 -4.16 -4.08
N CYS A 36 -4.50 -3.22 -3.44
CA CYS A 36 -3.21 -3.45 -2.80
C CYS A 36 -3.36 -4.07 -1.42
N ARG A 37 -2.37 -4.87 -1.01
CA ARG A 37 -2.22 -5.32 0.38
C ARG A 37 -1.87 -4.12 1.27
N GLU A 38 -2.09 -4.26 2.57
CA GLU A 38 -1.93 -3.18 3.57
C GLU A 38 -0.57 -2.44 3.50
N ASP A 39 0.48 -3.17 3.15
CA ASP A 39 1.86 -2.69 3.07
C ASP A 39 2.26 -2.12 1.70
N TYR A 40 1.33 -1.97 0.74
CA TYR A 40 1.65 -1.48 -0.62
C TYR A 40 0.66 -0.42 -1.09
N ILE A 41 1.17 0.52 -1.88
CA ILE A 41 0.42 1.62 -2.50
C ILE A 41 0.87 1.82 -3.95
N GLY A 42 0.23 2.75 -4.66
CA GLY A 42 0.46 2.99 -6.09
C GLY A 42 -0.67 2.44 -6.95
N THR A 43 -0.70 2.83 -8.23
CA THR A 43 -1.74 2.39 -9.17
C THR A 43 -1.71 0.88 -9.37
N TYR A 44 -0.52 0.30 -9.25
CA TYR A 44 -0.23 -1.10 -9.51
C TYR A 44 0.37 -1.80 -8.28
N CYS A 45 0.24 -1.22 -7.08
CA CYS A 45 0.82 -1.74 -5.84
C CYS A 45 2.35 -1.91 -5.90
N GLU A 46 3.00 -1.07 -6.70
CA GLU A 46 4.44 -1.10 -6.97
C GLU A 46 5.27 -0.44 -5.87
N ILE A 47 4.64 0.36 -5.00
CA ILE A 47 5.30 1.11 -3.94
C ILE A 47 5.07 0.40 -2.61
N VAL A 48 6.14 0.17 -1.85
CA VAL A 48 6.03 -0.28 -0.45
C VAL A 48 5.55 0.90 0.39
N LYS A 49 4.47 0.71 1.15
CA LYS A 49 3.97 1.67 2.12
C LYS A 49 4.89 1.67 3.33
N GLU A 50 5.92 2.51 3.28
CA GLU A 50 6.74 2.80 4.46
C GLU A 50 5.91 3.65 5.42
N ILE A 51 5.45 3.03 6.50
CA ILE A 51 4.81 3.75 7.60
C ILE A 51 5.93 4.15 8.56
N ASP A 52 6.25 5.44 8.58
CA ASP A 52 7.05 6.03 9.66
C ASP A 52 6.11 6.42 10.81
N PRO A 53 5.99 5.59 11.87
CA PRO A 53 5.15 5.90 13.02
C PRO A 53 5.61 7.14 13.80
N CYS A 54 6.82 7.65 13.56
CA CYS A 54 7.31 8.89 14.14
C CYS A 54 6.95 10.15 13.32
N ALA A 55 6.49 10.01 12.07
CA ALA A 55 6.21 11.15 11.19
C ALA A 55 5.12 12.10 11.74
N SER A 56 4.14 11.57 12.47
CA SER A 56 3.10 12.37 13.14
C SER A 56 3.53 12.95 14.50
N ASN A 57 4.81 12.84 14.86
CA ASN A 57 5.37 13.27 16.14
C ASN A 57 4.54 12.81 17.37
N PRO A 58 4.24 11.51 17.50
CA PRO A 58 3.36 11.01 18.58
C PRO A 58 3.93 11.23 19.98
N CYS A 59 5.25 11.36 20.12
CA CYS A 59 5.92 11.59 21.41
C CYS A 59 5.83 13.04 21.91
N GLN A 60 5.40 13.99 21.06
CA GLN A 60 5.27 15.42 21.40
C GLN A 60 6.48 15.93 22.21
N THR A 61 6.26 16.54 23.38
CA THR A 61 7.31 17.03 24.29
C THR A 61 7.82 15.97 25.28
N ARG A 62 7.30 14.74 25.23
CA ARG A 62 7.57 13.68 26.23
C ARG A 62 8.85 12.89 25.95
N GLY A 63 9.51 13.10 24.82
CA GLY A 63 10.75 12.40 24.48
C GLY A 63 11.09 12.37 23.00
N HIS A 64 12.18 11.67 22.66
CA HIS A 64 12.58 11.39 21.28
C HIS A 64 11.82 10.16 20.76
N CYS A 65 11.23 10.27 19.58
CA CYS A 65 10.56 9.14 18.93
C CYS A 65 11.61 8.23 18.27
N ALA A 66 11.64 6.96 18.68
CA ALA A 66 12.49 5.93 18.09
C ALA A 66 11.63 4.85 17.44
N LEU A 67 12.04 4.40 16.25
CA LEU A 67 11.42 3.28 15.55
C LEU A 67 11.72 1.98 16.30
N SER A 68 10.67 1.21 16.59
CA SER A 68 10.80 -0.13 17.15
C SER A 68 10.99 -1.13 16.00
N ALA A 69 12.18 -1.73 15.94
CA ALA A 69 12.60 -2.63 14.86
C ALA A 69 11.73 -3.90 14.72
N LEU A 70 10.92 -4.23 15.73
CA LEU A 70 10.19 -5.50 15.79
C LEU A 70 8.81 -5.47 15.12
N ASN A 71 8.14 -4.32 15.03
CA ASN A 71 6.71 -4.28 14.67
C ASN A 71 6.27 -3.07 13.83
N LYS A 72 7.19 -2.34 13.18
CA LYS A 72 6.86 -1.06 12.51
C LYS A 72 6.12 -0.08 13.45
N THR A 73 6.41 -0.13 14.75
CA THR A 73 5.82 0.75 15.78
C THR A 73 6.83 1.79 16.25
N PHE A 74 6.38 2.75 17.07
CA PHE A 74 7.27 3.72 17.71
C PHE A 74 7.39 3.48 19.21
N THR A 75 8.47 3.99 19.80
CA THR A 75 8.67 4.10 21.25
C THR A 75 9.20 5.49 21.56
N CYS A 76 8.69 6.09 22.65
CA CYS A 76 9.18 7.38 23.11
C CYS A 76 10.30 7.16 24.13
N LEU A 77 11.51 7.62 23.79
CA LEU A 77 12.65 7.60 24.68
C LEU A 77 12.67 8.89 25.51
N CYS A 78 12.64 8.75 26.82
CA CYS A 78 12.89 9.87 27.72
C CYS A 78 14.31 10.38 27.51
N ARG A 79 14.52 11.70 27.61
CA ARG A 79 15.86 12.24 27.76
C ARG A 79 16.31 11.93 29.19
N GLU A 80 17.30 11.06 29.35
CA GLU A 80 18.05 10.97 30.60
C GLU A 80 18.68 12.35 30.83
N SER A 81 18.35 12.94 31.98
CA SER A 81 18.75 14.29 32.39
C SER A 81 20.20 14.35 32.83
#